data_AF-A0A1Z8RIH1-F1
#
_entry.id   AF-A0A1Z8RIH1-F1
#
_cell.length_a   1.000
_cell.length_b   1.000
_cell.length_c   1.000
_cell.angle_alpha   90.00
_cell.angle_beta   90.00
_cell.angle_gamma   90.00
#
_symmetry.space_group_name_H-M   'P 1'
#
loop_
_entity.id
_entity.type
_entity.pdbx_description
1 polymer ?
#
loop_
_entity_poly.entity_id
_entity_poly.type
_entity_poly.pdbx_seq_one_letter_code
_entity_poly.pdbx_strand_id
1 'polypeptide(L)'
;MKIINFLKRNLKIILIALILCLSVSALGAAAYYYVPKYFEAKQKERDSTRKCKSYRALAEIAYGLYKEDPAGPEWQEKFEEAQKRQAQYKCTPVISISQ
;
A
#
# COMPACT_ATOMS: atom_id res chain seq x y z
N MET A 1 29.65 42.18 6.00
CA MET A 1 28.65 43.18 6.45
C MET A 1 27.35 43.23 5.63
N LYS A 2 27.35 43.06 4.30
CA LYS A 2 26.11 43.11 3.47
C LYS A 2 25.04 42.06 3.85
N ILE A 3 25.44 40.83 4.16
CA ILE A 3 24.51 39.72 4.49
C ILE A 3 23.77 39.96 5.82
N ILE A 4 24.47 40.46 6.84
CA ILE A 4 23.89 40.76 8.16
C ILE A 4 22.86 41.89 8.07
N ASN A 5 23.15 42.94 7.29
CA ASN A 5 22.20 44.04 7.07
C ASN A 5 20.98 43.62 6.23
N PHE A 6 21.15 42.68 5.29
CA PHE A 6 20.05 42.08 4.53
C PHE A 6 19.14 41.20 5.41
N LEU A 7 19.73 40.34 6.24
CA LEU A 7 19.03 39.53 7.25
C LEU A 7 18.22 40.42 8.19
N LYS A 8 18.80 41.50 8.70
CA LYS A 8 18.15 42.42 9.64
C LYS A 8 16.98 43.18 9.01
N ARG A 9 17.09 43.57 7.73
CA ARG A 9 16.04 44.28 6.98
C ARG A 9 14.86 43.37 6.61
N ASN A 10 15.13 42.10 6.29
CA ASN A 10 14.13 41.13 5.85
C ASN A 10 13.75 40.08 6.90
N LEU A 11 14.18 40.27 8.17
CA LEU A 11 14.08 39.26 9.24
C LEU A 11 12.67 38.71 9.41
N LYS A 12 11.65 39.58 9.37
CA LYS A 12 10.24 39.17 9.50
C LYS A 12 9.81 38.21 8.37
N ILE A 13 10.22 38.51 7.14
CA ILE A 13 9.91 37.67 5.96
C ILE A 13 10.62 36.33 6.08
N ILE A 14 11.89 36.34 6.49
CA ILE A 14 12.68 35.12 6.69
C ILE A 14 12.08 34.23 7.78
N LEU A 15 11.62 34.82 8.89
CA LEU A 15 10.95 34.07 9.97
C LEU A 15 9.63 33.45 9.49
N ILE A 16 8.80 34.19 8.75
CA ILE A 16 7.55 33.66 8.19
C ILE A 16 7.85 32.49 7.23
N ALA A 17 8.84 32.64 6.37
CA ALA A 17 9.26 31.59 5.44
C ALA A 17 9.73 30.33 6.19
N LEU A 18 10.55 30.49 7.24
CA LEU A 18 11.02 29.37 8.06
C LEU A 18 9.87 28.65 8.78
N ILE A 19 8.91 29.39 9.34
CA ILE A 19 7.73 28.81 10.00
C ILE A 19 6.89 28.02 8.98
N LEU A 20 6.68 28.56 7.79
CA LEU A 20 5.97 27.87 6.71
C LEU A 20 6.71 26.60 6.25
N CYS A 21 8.03 26.65 6.10
CA CYS A 21 8.81 25.47 5.76
C CYS A 21 8.68 24.39 6.84
N LEU A 22 8.82 24.77 8.12
CA LEU A 22 8.69 23.84 9.24
C LEU A 22 7.28 23.22 9.31
N SER A 23 6.22 24.01 9.09
CA SER A 23 4.85 23.50 9.14
C SER A 23 4.58 22.49 8.01
N VAL A 24 5.04 22.78 6.78
CA VAL A 24 4.91 21.85 5.65
C VAL A 24 5.71 20.57 5.88
N SER A 25 6.93 20.67 6.40
CA SER A 25 7.74 19.49 6.74
C SER A 25 7.08 18.64 7.82
N ALA A 26 6.51 19.25 8.86
CA ALA A 26 5.80 18.53 9.92
C ALA A 26 4.55 17.80 9.38
N LEU A 27 3.76 18.45 8.53
CA LEU A 27 2.62 17.83 7.86
C LEU A 27 3.05 16.67 6.94
N GLY A 28 4.14 16.86 6.19
CA GLY A 28 4.71 15.82 5.34
C GLY A 28 5.15 14.59 6.14
N ALA A 29 5.84 14.80 7.27
CA ALA A 29 6.26 13.71 8.16
C ALA A 29 5.05 12.98 8.78
N ALA A 30 4.03 13.73 9.22
CA ALA A 30 2.80 13.14 9.74
C ALA A 30 2.09 12.32 8.65
N ALA A 31 1.92 12.86 7.46
CA ALA A 31 1.30 12.14 6.34
C ALA A 31 2.09 10.87 5.99
N TYR A 32 3.42 10.97 5.90
CA TYR A 32 4.30 9.83 5.64
C TYR A 32 4.12 8.70 6.68
N TYR A 33 3.88 9.04 7.95
CA TYR A 33 3.68 8.04 9.00
C TYR A 33 2.25 7.48 9.06
N TYR A 34 1.23 8.34 8.98
CA TYR A 34 -0.16 7.94 9.21
C TYR A 34 -0.86 7.39 7.95
N VAL A 35 -0.54 7.91 6.77
CA VAL A 35 -1.22 7.51 5.53
C VAL A 35 -0.98 6.04 5.20
N PRO A 36 0.25 5.49 5.23
CA PRO A 36 0.47 4.07 4.99
C PRO A 36 -0.29 3.18 5.99
N LYS A 37 -0.23 3.52 7.29
CA LYS A 37 -0.95 2.78 8.35
C LYS A 37 -2.45 2.75 8.14
N TYR A 38 -3.03 3.87 7.70
CA TYR A 38 -4.45 3.92 7.37
C TYR A 38 -4.80 2.98 6.21
N PHE A 39 -4.00 2.98 5.14
CA PHE A 39 -4.24 2.09 4.00
C PHE A 39 -4.04 0.62 4.36
N GLU A 40 -3.04 0.28 5.16
CA GLU A 40 -2.83 -1.08 5.68
C GLU A 40 -4.03 -1.55 6.51
N ALA A 41 -4.54 -0.72 7.42
CA ALA A 41 -5.72 -1.04 8.22
C ALA A 41 -6.95 -1.27 7.33
N LYS A 42 -7.15 -0.42 6.31
CA LYS A 42 -8.23 -0.61 5.34
C LYS A 42 -8.06 -1.84 4.47
N GLN A 43 -6.83 -2.20 4.12
CA GLN A 43 -6.56 -3.43 3.38
C GLN A 43 -6.84 -4.67 4.23
N LYS A 44 -6.42 -4.66 5.50
CA LYS A 44 -6.72 -5.73 6.46
C LYS A 44 -8.22 -5.91 6.68
N GLU A 45 -8.97 -4.82 6.77
CA GLU A 45 -10.44 -4.84 6.84
C GLU A 45 -11.05 -5.52 5.60
N ARG A 46 -10.64 -5.11 4.40
CA ARG A 46 -11.08 -5.75 3.14
C ARG A 46 -10.73 -7.24 3.08
N ASP A 47 -9.50 -7.59 3.42
CA ASP A 47 -9.02 -8.98 3.40
C ASP A 47 -9.75 -9.86 4.42
N SER A 48 -10.29 -9.27 5.49
CA SER A 48 -11.06 -9.99 6.50
C SER A 48 -12.47 -10.37 6.04
N THR A 49 -12.96 -9.76 4.95
CA THR A 49 -14.28 -10.02 4.39
C THR A 49 -14.40 -11.45 3.86
N ARG A 50 -15.63 -11.97 3.85
CA ARG A 50 -15.94 -13.32 3.35
C ARG A 50 -15.48 -13.53 1.90
N LYS A 51 -15.57 -12.49 1.05
CA LYS A 51 -15.20 -12.55 -0.36
C LYS A 51 -13.70 -12.79 -0.52
N CYS A 52 -12.86 -11.93 0.06
CA CYS A 52 -11.41 -12.07 -0.03
C CYS A 52 -10.90 -13.38 0.59
N LYS A 53 -11.51 -13.82 1.71
CA LYS A 53 -11.24 -15.15 2.28
C LYS A 53 -11.55 -16.29 1.31
N SER A 54 -12.71 -16.25 0.63
CA SER A 54 -13.07 -17.28 -0.35
C SER A 54 -12.14 -17.31 -1.56
N TYR A 55 -11.67 -16.16 -2.01
CA TYR A 55 -10.77 -16.09 -3.17
C TYR A 55 -9.36 -16.56 -2.80
N ARG A 56 -8.92 -16.33 -1.55
CA ARG A 56 -7.69 -16.94 -1.02
C ARG A 56 -7.81 -18.46 -0.93
N ALA A 57 -8.94 -18.97 -0.45
CA ALA A 57 -9.21 -20.41 -0.45
C ALA A 57 -9.21 -21.00 -1.87
N LEU A 58 -9.70 -20.25 -2.88
CA LEU A 58 -9.63 -20.69 -4.28
C LEU A 58 -8.19 -20.80 -4.78
N ALA A 59 -7.31 -19.86 -4.40
CA ALA A 59 -5.88 -19.94 -4.69
C ALA A 59 -5.21 -21.12 -3.96
N GLU A 60 -5.62 -21.43 -2.73
CA GLU A 60 -5.14 -22.61 -1.99
C GLU A 60 -5.58 -23.93 -2.65
N ILE A 61 -6.81 -23.99 -3.18
CA ILE A 61 -7.28 -25.13 -3.98
C ILE A 61 -6.43 -25.29 -5.24
N ALA A 62 -6.16 -24.18 -5.94
CA ALA A 62 -5.27 -24.21 -7.10
C ALA A 62 -3.87 -24.72 -6.74
N TYR A 63 -3.35 -24.37 -5.56
CA TYR A 63 -2.08 -24.92 -5.07
C TYR A 63 -2.14 -26.43 -4.78
N GLY A 64 -3.25 -26.90 -4.20
CA GLY A 64 -3.49 -28.35 -4.05
C GLY A 64 -3.43 -29.08 -5.39
N LEU A 65 -4.13 -28.56 -6.40
CA LEU A 65 -4.11 -29.10 -7.76
C LEU A 65 -2.71 -29.06 -8.39
N TYR A 66 -1.97 -27.97 -8.21
CA TYR A 66 -0.59 -27.86 -8.69
C TYR A 66 0.34 -28.90 -8.05
N LYS A 67 0.15 -29.22 -6.76
CA LYS A 67 0.94 -30.25 -6.08
C LYS A 67 0.65 -31.65 -6.61
N GLU A 68 -0.59 -31.92 -6.97
CA GLU A 68 -1.03 -33.22 -7.48
C GLU A 68 -0.63 -33.41 -8.95
N ASP A 69 -0.87 -32.40 -9.79
CA ASP A 69 -0.49 -32.37 -11.21
C ASP A 69 0.05 -31.00 -11.62
N PRO A 70 1.38 -30.78 -11.50
CA PRO A 70 2.02 -29.53 -11.91
C PRO A 70 1.89 -29.23 -13.41
N ALA A 71 1.75 -30.25 -14.26
CA ALA A 71 1.67 -30.11 -15.70
C ALA A 71 0.22 -29.93 -16.20
N GLY A 72 -0.76 -30.22 -15.34
CA GLY A 72 -2.18 -30.06 -15.62
C GLY A 72 -2.59 -28.58 -15.78
N PRO A 73 -3.58 -28.27 -16.64
CA PRO A 73 -4.05 -26.90 -16.83
C PRO A 73 -5.03 -26.42 -15.74
N GLU A 74 -5.59 -27.34 -14.95
CA GLU A 74 -6.69 -27.04 -14.02
C GLU A 74 -6.28 -26.09 -12.90
N TRP A 75 -5.07 -26.26 -12.35
CA TRP A 75 -4.56 -25.35 -11.33
C TRP A 75 -4.35 -23.93 -11.88
N GLN A 76 -3.95 -23.80 -13.15
CA GLN A 76 -3.70 -22.51 -13.79
C GLN A 76 -5.00 -21.71 -13.90
N GLU A 77 -6.06 -22.34 -14.41
CA GLU A 77 -7.38 -21.72 -14.55
C GLU A 77 -7.92 -21.26 -13.19
N LYS A 78 -7.84 -22.12 -12.16
CA LYS A 78 -8.32 -21.79 -10.81
C LYS A 78 -7.52 -20.66 -10.16
N PHE A 79 -6.21 -20.62 -10.38
CA PHE A 79 -5.37 -19.54 -9.85
C PHE A 79 -5.64 -18.22 -10.56
N GLU A 80 -5.76 -18.21 -11.89
CA GLU A 80 -6.12 -17.01 -12.65
C GLU A 80 -7.50 -16.48 -12.26
N GLU A 81 -8.47 -17.38 -12.04
CA GLU A 81 -9.79 -17.01 -11.54
C GLU A 81 -9.69 -16.36 -10.15
N ALA A 82 -8.88 -16.92 -9.25
CA ALA A 82 -8.63 -16.35 -7.92
C ALA A 82 -8.01 -14.96 -8.02
N GLN A 83 -6.98 -14.77 -8.86
CA GLN A 83 -6.35 -13.46 -9.09
C GLN A 83 -7.36 -12.43 -9.61
N LYS A 84 -8.14 -12.80 -10.63
CA LYS A 84 -9.13 -11.92 -11.24
C LYS A 84 -10.16 -11.45 -10.22
N ARG A 85 -10.65 -12.36 -9.38
CA ARG A 85 -11.62 -12.05 -8.31
C ARG A 85 -10.99 -11.22 -7.20
N GLN A 86 -9.74 -11.50 -6.80
CA GLN A 86 -8.99 -10.70 -5.83
C GLN A 86 -8.80 -9.26 -6.33
N ALA A 87 -8.41 -9.08 -7.59
CA ALA A 87 -8.25 -7.76 -8.22
C ALA A 87 -9.57 -6.99 -8.29
N GLN A 88 -10.67 -7.65 -8.69
CA GLN A 88 -12.00 -7.04 -8.74
C GLN A 88 -12.45 -6.49 -7.38
N TYR A 89 -12.13 -7.21 -6.30
CA TYR A 89 -12.51 -6.83 -4.94
C TYR A 89 -11.43 -6.10 -4.17
N LYS A 90 -10.31 -5.73 -4.82
CA LYS A 90 -9.16 -5.05 -4.22
C LYS A 90 -8.61 -5.78 -2.97
N CYS A 91 -8.71 -7.10 -2.99
CA CYS A 91 -8.08 -7.96 -1.99
C CYS A 91 -6.57 -7.95 -2.20
N THR A 92 -5.81 -8.32 -1.17
CA THR A 92 -4.37 -8.56 -1.33
C THR A 92 -4.17 -9.78 -2.22
N PRO A 93 -3.46 -9.66 -3.36
CA PRO A 93 -3.27 -10.75 -4.30
C PRO A 93 -2.34 -11.82 -3.71
N VAL A 94 -2.58 -13.07 -4.07
CA VAL A 94 -1.64 -14.17 -3.77
C VAL A 94 -0.58 -14.20 -4.86
N ILE A 95 0.70 -13.96 -4.54
CA ILE A 95 1.68 -13.58 -5.57
C ILE A 95 2.22 -14.80 -6.32
N SER A 96 2.16 -15.99 -5.70
CA SER A 96 2.62 -17.23 -6.33
C SER A 96 1.92 -18.44 -5.73
N ILE A 97 1.74 -19.46 -6.56
CA ILE A 97 1.33 -20.80 -6.13
C ILE A 97 2.46 -21.50 -5.37
N SER A 98 3.71 -21.09 -5.53
CA SER A 98 4.88 -21.71 -4.88
C SER A 98 5.18 -21.20 -3.46
N GLN A 99 4.23 -20.53 -2.80
CA GLN A 99 4.42 -19.96 -1.45
C GLN A 99 3.96 -20.89 -0.34
#